data_AF-A0A2E1TK69-F1
#
_entry.id   AF-A0A2E1TK69-F1
#
_cell.length_a   1.000
_cell.length_b   1.000
_cell.length_c   1.000
_cell.angle_alpha   90.00
_cell.angle_beta   90.00
_cell.angle_gamma   90.00
#
_symmetry.space_group_name_H-M   'P 1'
#
loop_
_entity.id
_entity.type
_entity.pdbx_description
1 polymer ?
#
loop_
_entity_poly.entity_id
_entity_poly.type
_entity_poly.pdbx_seq_one_letter_code
_entity_poly.pdbx_strand_id
1 'polypeptide(L)'
;MLEGIYQNQVTSLLEQIRESQNRSELVKADAIDGVLDKARAREGFGQYIEKAVRSVNETQMASADMRDAYERGEDIPLTDVILAMQKSSLAFEATLQVRNKLLKAYEDVKNMPV
;
A
#
# COMPACT_ATOMS: atom_id res chain seq x y z
N MET A 1 55.51 -9.23 -36.57
CA MET A 1 54.37 -8.28 -36.46
C MET A 1 53.10 -9.01 -36.02
N LEU A 2 53.13 -9.81 -34.93
CA LEU A 2 51.95 -10.56 -34.46
C LEU A 2 51.72 -10.49 -32.93
N GLU A 3 52.53 -9.75 -32.17
CA GLU A 3 52.41 -9.65 -30.70
C GLU A 3 51.56 -8.49 -30.17
N GLY A 4 51.24 -7.49 -31.00
CA GLY A 4 50.47 -6.31 -30.55
C GLY A 4 48.96 -6.51 -30.43
N ILE A 5 48.41 -7.55 -31.07
CA ILE A 5 46.95 -7.77 -31.15
C ILE A 5 46.42 -8.42 -29.87
N TYR A 6 47.20 -9.31 -29.24
CA TYR A 6 46.79 -10.03 -28.03
C TYR A 6 46.83 -9.15 -26.76
N GLN A 7 47.77 -8.21 -26.67
CA GLN A 7 47.87 -7.26 -25.54
C GLN A 7 46.65 -6.32 -25.46
N ASN A 8 46.12 -5.91 -26.62
CA ASN A 8 44.94 -5.04 -26.68
C ASN A 8 43.65 -5.80 -26.32
N GLN A 9 43.55 -7.08 -26.67
CA GLN A 9 42.40 -7.93 -26.33
C GLN A 9 42.32 -8.24 -24.83
N VAL A 10 43.46 -8.51 -24.17
CA VAL A 10 43.48 -8.72 -22.71
C VAL A 10 43.07 -7.44 -21.97
N THR A 11 43.50 -6.28 -22.46
CA THR A 11 43.12 -4.99 -21.87
C THR A 11 41.62 -4.73 -22.00
N SER A 12 40.99 -5.01 -23.16
CA SER A 12 39.54 -4.82 -23.33
C SER A 12 38.71 -5.81 -22.51
N LEU A 13 39.19 -7.04 -22.32
CA LEU A 13 38.51 -8.03 -21.47
C LEU A 13 38.56 -7.66 -19.98
N LEU A 14 39.69 -7.13 -19.51
CA LEU A 14 39.81 -6.66 -18.13
C LEU A 14 38.91 -5.44 -17.85
N GLU A 15 38.72 -4.58 -18.86
CA GLU A 15 37.81 -3.44 -18.78
C GLU A 15 36.33 -3.89 -18.79
N GLN A 16 35.99 -4.88 -19.62
CA GLN A 16 34.65 -5.50 -19.66
C GLN A 16 34.28 -6.19 -18.33
N ILE A 17 35.24 -6.84 -17.65
CA ILE A 17 35.01 -7.47 -16.35
C ILE A 17 34.76 -6.40 -15.27
N ARG A 18 35.50 -5.29 -15.28
CA ARG A 18 35.28 -4.17 -14.34
C ARG A 18 33.92 -3.50 -14.55
N GLU A 19 33.50 -3.32 -15.80
CA GLU A 19 32.18 -2.75 -16.12
C GLU A 19 31.03 -3.68 -15.69
N SER A 20 31.20 -5.00 -15.87
CA SER A 20 30.23 -6.00 -15.43
C SER A 20 30.10 -6.08 -13.90
N GLN A 21 31.19 -5.84 -13.16
CA GLN A 21 31.20 -5.76 -11.70
C GLN A 21 30.43 -4.53 -11.20
N ASN A 22 30.65 -3.36 -11.78
CA ASN A 22 29.94 -2.13 -11.41
C ASN A 22 28.43 -2.21 -11.70
N ARG A 23 28.02 -2.82 -12.83
CA ARG A 23 26.60 -3.00 -13.14
C ARG A 23 25.88 -3.89 -12.13
N SER A 24 26.59 -4.86 -11.55
CA SER A 24 26.03 -5.78 -10.55
C SER A 24 25.83 -5.13 -9.17
N GLU A 25 26.65 -4.14 -8.80
CA GLU A 25 26.49 -3.39 -7.55
C GLU A 25 25.34 -2.37 -7.62
N LEU A 26 25.15 -1.72 -8.77
CA LEU A 26 24.03 -0.79 -9.01
C LEU A 26 22.67 -1.50 -9.00
N VAL A 27 22.56 -2.70 -9.58
CA VAL A 27 21.33 -3.50 -9.57
C VAL A 27 20.99 -4.02 -8.16
N LYS A 28 22.00 -4.33 -7.34
CA LYS A 28 21.77 -4.71 -5.93
C LYS A 28 21.33 -3.53 -5.08
N ALA A 29 21.87 -2.33 -5.29
CA ALA A 29 21.45 -1.13 -4.57
C ALA A 29 19.98 -0.78 -4.86
N ASP A 30 19.56 -0.82 -6.11
CA ASP A 30 18.17 -0.53 -6.53
C ASP A 30 17.17 -1.61 -6.06
N ALA A 31 17.60 -2.89 -6.05
CA ALA A 31 16.80 -3.99 -5.51
C ALA A 31 16.62 -3.91 -3.98
N ILE A 32 17.63 -3.43 -3.24
CA ILE A 32 17.54 -3.26 -1.78
C ILE A 32 16.64 -2.08 -1.44
N ASP A 33 16.73 -0.97 -2.18
CA ASP A 33 15.89 0.22 -1.95
C ASP A 33 14.41 -0.06 -2.26
N GLY A 34 14.14 -0.78 -3.36
CA GLY A 34 12.78 -1.23 -3.70
C GLY A 34 12.17 -2.27 -2.74
N VAL A 35 12.99 -3.04 -2.02
CA VAL A 35 12.53 -3.97 -0.98
C VAL A 35 12.27 -3.25 0.34
N LEU A 36 13.10 -2.26 0.71
CA LEU A 36 12.91 -1.42 1.88
C LEU A 36 11.66 -0.54 1.77
N ASP A 37 11.38 0.00 0.59
CA ASP A 37 10.17 0.80 0.35
C ASP A 37 8.89 -0.05 0.43
N LYS A 38 8.91 -1.28 -0.13
CA LYS A 38 7.81 -2.25 0.02
C LYS A 38 7.60 -2.69 1.47
N ALA A 39 8.67 -2.85 2.25
CA ALA A 39 8.58 -3.20 3.66
C ALA A 39 7.95 -2.06 4.50
N ARG A 40 8.37 -0.81 4.26
CA ARG A 40 7.76 0.38 4.88
C ARG A 40 6.30 0.58 4.47
N ALA A 41 5.97 0.32 3.21
CA ALA A 41 4.58 0.33 2.73
C ALA A 41 3.73 -0.76 3.42
N ARG A 42 4.30 -1.94 3.71
CA ARG A 42 3.63 -3.02 4.45
C ARG A 42 3.31 -2.63 5.89
N GLU A 43 4.25 -2.00 6.58
CA GLU A 43 4.05 -1.49 7.94
C GLU A 43 3.01 -0.35 7.98
N GLY A 44 3.02 0.53 6.97
CA GLY A 44 2.05 1.63 6.86
C GLY A 44 0.64 1.18 6.47
N PHE A 45 0.51 0.17 5.63
CA PHE A 45 -0.79 -0.28 5.12
C PHE A 45 -1.67 -0.91 6.21
N GLY A 46 -1.09 -1.76 7.07
CA GLY A 46 -1.82 -2.36 8.20
C GLY A 46 -2.37 -1.31 9.16
N GLN A 47 -1.55 -0.30 9.50
CA GLN A 47 -1.96 0.83 10.32
C GLN A 47 -3.05 1.68 9.63
N TYR A 48 -2.98 1.84 8.32
CA TYR A 48 -3.99 2.56 7.55
C TYR A 48 -5.35 1.84 7.58
N ILE A 49 -5.35 0.51 7.40
CA ILE A 49 -6.57 -0.30 7.52
C ILE A 49 -7.14 -0.23 8.93
N GLU A 50 -6.30 -0.33 9.96
CA GLU A 50 -6.75 -0.21 11.36
C GLU A 50 -7.40 1.16 11.61
N LYS A 51 -6.77 2.25 11.13
CA LYS A 51 -7.34 3.61 11.22
C LYS A 51 -8.66 3.74 10.46
N ALA A 52 -8.75 3.16 9.27
CA ALA A 52 -9.98 3.18 8.47
C ALA A 52 -11.13 2.46 9.18
N VAL A 53 -10.88 1.28 9.77
CA VAL A 53 -11.87 0.54 10.55
C VAL A 53 -12.32 1.31 11.79
N ARG A 54 -11.38 1.94 12.52
CA ARG A 54 -11.73 2.81 13.66
C ARG A 54 -12.59 3.99 13.24
N SER A 55 -12.25 4.66 12.14
CA SER A 55 -13.00 5.81 11.62
C SER A 55 -14.44 5.45 11.24
N VAL A 56 -14.66 4.25 10.69
CA VAL A 56 -16.01 3.74 10.39
C VAL A 56 -16.80 3.50 11.67
N ASN A 57 -16.16 2.90 12.69
CA ASN A 57 -16.79 2.70 13.99
C ASN A 57 -17.19 4.04 14.64
N GLU A 58 -16.30 5.05 14.61
CA GLU A 58 -16.59 6.40 15.10
C GLU A 58 -17.76 7.04 14.34
N THR A 59 -17.81 6.87 13.01
CA THR A 59 -18.91 7.40 12.18
C THR A 59 -20.25 6.73 12.52
N GLN A 60 -20.24 5.42 12.78
CA GLN A 60 -21.43 4.69 13.22
C GLN A 60 -21.92 5.15 14.59
N MET A 61 -21.01 5.32 15.56
CA MET A 61 -21.34 5.82 16.90
C MET A 61 -21.91 7.25 16.84
N ALA A 62 -21.26 8.16 16.11
CA ALA A 62 -21.74 9.53 15.95
C ALA A 62 -23.14 9.58 15.29
N SER A 63 -23.41 8.69 14.34
CA SER A 63 -24.73 8.58 13.71
C SER A 63 -25.80 8.03 14.67
N ALA A 64 -25.43 7.12 15.57
CA ALA A 64 -26.32 6.63 16.62
C ALA A 64 -26.62 7.74 17.64
N ASP A 65 -25.60 8.46 18.10
CA ASP A 65 -25.75 9.58 19.04
C ASP A 65 -26.65 10.69 18.49
N MET A 66 -26.49 11.04 17.20
CA MET A 66 -27.36 12.02 16.53
C MET A 66 -28.81 11.56 16.44
N ARG A 67 -29.06 10.26 16.24
CA ARG A 67 -30.42 9.70 16.22
C ARG A 67 -31.03 9.75 17.61
N ASP A 68 -30.29 9.34 18.63
CA ASP A 68 -30.78 9.34 20.01
C ASP A 68 -31.03 10.79 20.50
N ALA A 69 -30.19 11.74 20.10
CA ALA A 69 -30.38 13.16 20.39
C ALA A 69 -31.65 13.74 19.75
N TYR A 70 -31.91 13.38 18.50
CA TYR A 70 -33.14 13.75 17.81
C TYR A 70 -34.38 13.11 18.48
N GLU A 71 -34.31 11.84 18.87
CA GLU A 71 -35.40 11.14 19.58
C GLU A 71 -35.68 11.73 20.97
N ARG A 72 -34.66 12.32 21.63
CA ARG A 72 -34.79 13.06 22.90
C ARG A 72 -35.38 14.47 22.74
N GLY A 73 -35.57 14.95 21.51
CA GLY A 73 -36.11 16.28 21.22
C GLY A 73 -35.08 17.41 21.30
N GLU A 74 -33.79 17.10 21.13
CA GLU A 74 -32.76 18.13 20.91
C GLU A 74 -33.01 18.82 19.54
N ASP A 75 -32.64 20.11 19.43
CA ASP A 75 -32.86 20.95 18.24
C ASP A 75 -31.88 20.61 17.10
N ILE A 76 -31.88 19.34 16.69
CA ILE A 76 -31.10 18.84 15.57
C ILE A 76 -32.02 18.79 14.34
N PRO A 77 -31.66 19.45 13.23
CA PRO A 77 -32.43 19.38 12.00
C PRO A 77 -32.53 17.92 11.52
N LEU A 78 -33.74 17.45 11.21
CA LEU A 78 -33.96 16.12 10.64
C LEU A 78 -33.09 15.85 9.40
N THR A 79 -32.81 16.90 8.61
CA THR A 79 -31.89 16.84 7.46
C THR A 79 -30.48 16.41 7.84
N ASP A 80 -29.97 16.83 9.00
CA ASP A 80 -28.61 16.49 9.44
C ASP A 80 -28.53 15.03 9.89
N VAL A 81 -29.58 14.52 10.54
CA VAL A 81 -29.70 13.10 10.91
C VAL A 81 -29.73 12.22 9.66
N ILE A 82 -30.55 12.57 8.66
CA ILE A 82 -30.65 11.81 7.41
C ILE A 82 -29.31 11.87 6.65
N LEU A 83 -28.65 13.02 6.62
CA LEU A 83 -27.34 13.17 5.98
C LEU A 83 -26.27 12.33 6.69
N ALA A 84 -26.28 12.29 8.03
CA ALA A 84 -25.38 11.42 8.81
C ALA A 84 -25.63 9.94 8.51
N MET A 85 -26.90 9.52 8.44
CA MET A 85 -27.26 8.14 8.07
C MET A 85 -26.78 7.77 6.66
N GLN A 86 -26.93 8.67 5.69
CA GLN A 86 -26.46 8.46 4.32
C GLN A 86 -24.92 8.36 4.25
N LYS A 87 -24.21 9.24 4.96
CA LYS A 87 -22.74 9.20 5.07
C LYS A 87 -22.27 7.89 5.70
N SER A 88 -22.91 7.45 6.79
CA SER A 88 -22.59 6.19 7.46
C SER A 88 -22.80 4.98 6.55
N SER A 89 -23.90 4.99 5.78
CA SER A 89 -24.22 3.90 4.84
C SER A 89 -23.18 3.81 3.71
N LEU A 90 -22.82 4.95 3.12
CA LEU A 90 -21.79 5.01 2.08
C LEU A 90 -20.40 4.60 2.61
N ALA A 91 -20.03 5.07 3.80
CA ALA A 91 -18.76 4.70 4.44
C ALA A 91 -18.68 3.20 4.75
N PHE A 92 -19.79 2.60 5.18
CA PHE A 92 -19.89 1.16 5.42
C PHE A 92 -19.71 0.36 4.13
N GLU A 93 -20.38 0.75 3.03
CA GLU A 93 -20.24 0.08 1.74
C GLU A 93 -18.81 0.16 1.20
N ALA A 94 -18.17 1.32 1.29
CA ALA A 94 -16.77 1.50 0.91
C ALA A 94 -15.85 0.57 1.72
N THR A 95 -16.12 0.40 3.01
CA THR A 95 -15.36 -0.50 3.89
C THR A 95 -15.49 -1.96 3.47
N LEU A 96 -16.70 -2.39 3.08
CA LEU A 96 -16.92 -3.74 2.59
C LEU A 96 -16.14 -4.01 1.30
N GLN A 97 -16.08 -3.02 0.39
CA GLN A 97 -15.28 -3.14 -0.84
C GLN A 97 -13.78 -3.27 -0.54
N VAL A 98 -13.27 -2.46 0.40
CA VAL A 98 -11.88 -2.56 0.84
C VAL A 98 -11.60 -3.94 1.45
N ARG A 99 -12.45 -4.42 2.37
CA ARG A 99 -12.36 -5.78 2.94
C ARG A 99 -12.26 -6.84 1.84
N ASN A 100 -13.15 -6.77 0.85
CA ASN A 100 -13.19 -7.77 -0.23
C ASN A 100 -11.93 -7.72 -1.11
N LYS A 101 -11.40 -6.52 -1.39
CA LYS A 101 -10.13 -6.38 -2.13
C LYS A 101 -8.94 -6.91 -1.34
N LEU A 102 -8.92 -6.73 -0.01
CA LEU A 102 -7.88 -7.28 0.86
C LEU A 102 -7.89 -8.80 0.90
N LEU A 103 -9.07 -9.40 1.02
CA LEU A 103 -9.22 -10.85 1.01
C LEU A 103 -8.71 -11.45 -0.30
N LYS A 104 -9.08 -10.84 -1.44
CA LYS A 104 -8.56 -11.23 -2.76
C LYS A 104 -7.04 -11.10 -2.84
N ALA A 105 -6.47 -9.97 -2.42
CA ALA A 105 -5.02 -9.77 -2.44
C ALA A 105 -4.28 -10.80 -1.56
N TYR A 106 -4.85 -11.19 -0.42
CA TYR A 106 -4.30 -12.27 0.41
C TYR A 106 -4.38 -13.63 -0.29
N GLU A 107 -5.52 -13.95 -0.90
CA GLU A 107 -5.70 -15.17 -1.70
C GLU A 107 -4.73 -15.21 -2.89
N ASP A 108 -4.54 -14.10 -3.59
CA ASP A 108 -3.61 -13.98 -4.72
C ASP A 108 -2.16 -14.20 -4.30
N VAL A 109 -1.73 -13.61 -3.18
CA VAL A 109 -0.38 -13.84 -2.62
C VAL A 109 -0.19 -15.30 -2.21
N LYS A 110 -1.21 -15.93 -1.63
CA LYS A 110 -1.16 -17.35 -1.25
C LYS A 110 -1.07 -18.29 -2.46
N ASN A 111 -1.77 -17.94 -3.54
CA ASN A 111 -1.85 -18.77 -4.75
C ASN A 111 -0.72 -18.47 -5.75
N MET A 112 0.16 -17.52 -5.45
CA MET A 112 1.35 -17.27 -6.25
C MET A 112 2.31 -18.47 -6.11
N PRO A 113 2.64 -19.18 -7.21
CA PRO A 113 3.65 -20.23 -7.15
C PRO A 113 5.02 -19.62 -6.85
N VAL A 114 5.73 -20.19 -5.88
CA VAL A 114 7.14 -19.89 -5.59
C VAL A 114 8.07 -20.48 -6.64
#